data_AF-A0A842S4P1-F1
#
_entry.id   AF-A0A842S4P1-F1
#
_cell.length_a   1.000
_cell.length_b   1.000
_cell.length_c   1.000
_cell.angle_alpha   90.00
_cell.angle_beta   90.00
_cell.angle_gamma   90.00
#
_symmetry.space_group_name_H-M   'P 1'
#
loop_
_entity.id
_entity.type
_entity.pdbx_description
1 polymer ?
#
loop_
_entity_poly.entity_id
_entity_poly.type
_entity_poly.pdbx_seq_one_letter_code
_entity_poly.pdbx_strand_id
1 'polypeptide(L)'
;MLQNKEWKRVKFEDFIKDFGIEVVINNAPTILYSKKDKEPEAFGSLVLFFFLVGALLIYIAISVILIPLFFNIVIFIIVLVIGSISAVFLLINYLRSSTRIKPKECWIEIFKHLEESNRSYYCFKYYPIFSGKAYPNKAINIIYKLFQEHNLSTTIDISEIEIYLSYVNGEASKFDIIGYFFPYGEGIPFKQESVGGAVWKFFAAEKYAADNYLATANWAHQYEWRYDLALDFDKLNSYAPWVIQRWNANNLKPLTKEVKSRIKWDLRGLSKSPGLEPWESDFEKKTIKEKKISKQLIFVEEAINKIIGKNQKIEKIKEIKEKIPEFEIYFRDLSI
;
A
#
# COMPACT_ATOMS: atom_id res chain seq x y z
N MET A 1 -17.14 36.54 18.14
CA MET A 1 -16.31 35.45 18.69
C MET A 1 -16.18 34.39 17.62
N LEU A 2 -15.00 34.23 17.01
CA LEU A 2 -14.74 33.19 16.02
C LEU A 2 -14.59 31.85 16.76
N GLN A 3 -15.63 31.03 16.82
CA GLN A 3 -15.48 29.63 17.19
C GLN A 3 -14.62 28.95 16.11
N ASN A 4 -13.54 28.31 16.52
CA ASN A 4 -12.64 27.56 15.64
C ASN A 4 -13.46 26.54 14.83
N LYS A 5 -13.62 26.78 13.52
CA LYS A 5 -14.34 25.89 12.60
C LYS A 5 -13.47 24.68 12.25
N GLU A 6 -13.09 23.90 13.26
CA GLU A 6 -12.19 22.77 13.10
C GLU A 6 -12.93 21.44 13.07
N TRP A 7 -12.38 20.49 12.33
CA TRP A 7 -12.80 19.10 12.35
C TRP A 7 -12.59 18.49 13.74
N LYS A 8 -13.65 17.94 14.33
CA LYS A 8 -13.57 17.17 15.58
C LYS A 8 -13.61 15.68 15.28
N ARG A 9 -12.60 14.95 15.75
CA ARG A 9 -12.59 13.48 15.64
C ARG A 9 -13.69 12.88 16.53
N VAL A 10 -14.48 11.98 15.97
CA VAL A 10 -15.51 11.22 16.68
C VAL A 10 -14.96 9.83 17.04
N LYS A 11 -15.30 9.30 18.22
CA LYS A 11 -14.97 7.91 18.56
C LYS A 11 -15.83 6.98 17.71
N PHE A 12 -15.23 5.88 17.24
CA PHE A 12 -15.91 4.98 16.32
C PHE A 12 -17.08 4.27 16.99
N GLU A 13 -16.92 3.87 18.25
CA GLU A 13 -17.97 3.21 19.02
C GLU A 13 -19.18 4.13 19.24
N ASP A 14 -18.93 5.40 19.55
CA ASP A 14 -19.98 6.41 19.73
C ASP A 14 -20.74 6.63 18.41
N PHE A 15 -20.03 6.73 17.28
CA PHE A 15 -20.66 6.89 15.97
C PHE A 15 -21.53 5.67 15.60
N ILE A 16 -21.03 4.45 15.80
CA ILE A 16 -21.80 3.22 15.52
C ILE A 16 -23.05 3.15 16.39
N LYS A 17 -22.95 3.55 17.66
CA LYS A 17 -24.11 3.55 18.56
C LYS A 17 -25.22 4.48 18.06
N ASP A 18 -24.84 5.62 17.50
CA ASP A 18 -25.79 6.65 17.05
C ASP A 18 -26.37 6.36 15.64
N PHE A 19 -25.56 5.80 14.72
CA PHE A 19 -25.92 5.69 13.30
C PHE A 19 -25.88 4.26 12.73
N GLY A 20 -25.29 3.30 13.45
CA GLY A 20 -25.07 1.94 12.97
C GLY A 20 -23.82 1.79 12.08
N ILE A 21 -23.25 0.58 12.06
CA ILE A 21 -22.06 0.25 11.26
C ILE A 21 -22.35 0.25 9.75
N GLU A 22 -23.60 0.02 9.35
CA GLU A 22 -24.03 -0.01 7.95
C GLU A 22 -23.78 1.31 7.24
N VAL A 23 -23.90 2.46 7.93
CA VAL A 23 -23.57 3.77 7.36
C VAL A 23 -22.10 3.82 6.95
N VAL A 24 -21.21 3.25 7.77
CA VAL A 24 -19.78 3.19 7.46
C VAL A 24 -19.53 2.22 6.30
N ILE A 25 -20.08 1.01 6.35
CA ILE A 25 -19.85 -0.02 5.32
C ILE A 25 -20.39 0.42 3.96
N ASN A 26 -21.60 0.97 3.89
CA ASN A 26 -22.24 1.37 2.64
C ASN A 26 -21.55 2.58 1.99
N ASN A 27 -20.91 3.43 2.79
CA ASN A 27 -20.10 4.53 2.29
C ASN A 27 -18.63 4.15 2.08
N ALA A 28 -18.20 2.94 2.46
CA ALA A 28 -16.82 2.53 2.27
C ALA A 28 -16.52 2.33 0.77
N PRO A 29 -15.38 2.84 0.28
CA PRO A 29 -15.13 2.87 -1.15
C PRO A 29 -14.77 1.46 -1.66
N THR A 30 -15.29 1.06 -2.82
CA THR A 30 -14.97 -0.24 -3.43
C THR A 30 -13.63 -0.18 -4.17
N ILE A 31 -12.75 -1.14 -3.91
CA ILE A 31 -11.43 -1.25 -4.58
C ILE A 31 -11.48 -2.24 -5.72
N LEU A 32 -10.99 -1.84 -6.88
CA LEU A 32 -10.58 -2.75 -7.94
C LEU A 32 -9.07 -2.94 -7.86
N TYR A 33 -8.58 -4.17 -7.77
CA TYR A 33 -7.13 -4.45 -7.80
C TYR A 33 -6.78 -5.51 -8.84
N SER A 34 -5.61 -5.35 -9.47
CA SER A 34 -5.16 -6.21 -10.55
C SER A 34 -4.55 -7.51 -10.03
N LYS A 35 -4.92 -8.67 -10.60
CA LYS A 35 -4.23 -9.95 -10.29
C LYS A 35 -2.80 -9.99 -10.86
N LYS A 36 -2.46 -9.06 -11.75
CA LYS A 36 -1.10 -8.91 -12.30
C LYS A 36 -0.19 -8.11 -11.37
N ASP A 37 -0.72 -7.43 -10.35
CA ASP A 37 0.09 -6.70 -9.39
C ASP A 37 0.74 -7.68 -8.40
N LYS A 38 2.05 -7.85 -8.52
CA LYS A 38 2.87 -8.81 -7.78
C LYS A 38 4.19 -8.16 -7.42
N GLU A 39 4.68 -8.47 -6.22
CA GLU A 39 6.07 -8.18 -5.90
C GLU A 39 7.01 -9.00 -6.82
N PRO A 40 8.18 -8.44 -7.20
CA PRO A 40 9.14 -9.17 -8.01
C PRO A 40 9.63 -10.40 -7.26
N GLU A 41 9.47 -11.58 -7.88
CA GLU A 41 9.82 -12.85 -7.28
C GLU A 41 11.34 -13.03 -7.20
N ALA A 42 11.86 -13.60 -6.11
CA ALA A 42 13.25 -14.01 -5.99
C ALA A 42 13.53 -15.28 -6.81
N PHE A 43 13.36 -15.20 -8.14
CA PHE A 43 13.58 -16.30 -9.07
C PHE A 43 14.97 -16.93 -8.90
N GLY A 44 15.99 -16.12 -8.58
CA GLY A 44 17.33 -16.62 -8.27
C GLY A 44 17.35 -17.57 -7.08
N SER A 45 16.57 -17.31 -6.03
CA SER A 45 16.44 -18.21 -4.87
C SER A 45 15.76 -19.52 -5.25
N LEU A 46 14.74 -19.49 -6.12
CA LEU A 46 14.08 -20.70 -6.62
C LEU A 46 15.00 -21.54 -7.51
N VAL A 47 15.74 -20.89 -8.41
CA VAL A 47 16.72 -21.57 -9.27
C VAL A 47 17.81 -22.20 -8.42
N LEU A 48 18.36 -21.46 -7.44
CA LEU A 48 19.38 -21.97 -6.53
C LEU A 48 18.85 -23.11 -5.64
N PHE A 49 17.59 -23.04 -5.22
CA PHE A 49 16.91 -24.14 -4.53
C PHE A 49 16.93 -25.43 -5.36
N PHE A 50 16.52 -25.37 -6.64
CA PHE A 50 16.53 -26.56 -7.51
C PHE A 50 17.95 -27.07 -7.75
N PHE A 51 18.94 -26.18 -7.94
CA PHE A 51 20.34 -26.61 -8.06
C PHE A 51 20.85 -27.30 -6.80
N LEU A 52 20.56 -26.75 -5.61
CA LEU A 52 21.01 -27.31 -4.34
C LEU A 52 20.35 -28.65 -4.04
N VAL A 53 19.03 -28.76 -4.25
CA VAL A 53 18.30 -30.03 -4.11
C VAL A 53 18.80 -31.06 -5.11
N GLY A 54 19.01 -30.67 -6.38
CA GLY A 54 19.59 -31.55 -7.39
C GLY A 54 20.99 -32.04 -7.01
N ALA A 55 21.86 -31.14 -6.53
CA ALA A 55 23.19 -31.48 -6.06
C ALA A 55 23.16 -32.42 -4.85
N LEU A 56 22.25 -32.20 -3.90
CA LEU A 56 22.04 -33.10 -2.75
C LEU A 56 21.60 -34.49 -3.20
N LEU A 57 20.67 -34.60 -4.16
CA LEU A 57 20.23 -35.89 -4.70
C LEU A 57 21.37 -36.63 -5.41
N ILE A 58 22.18 -35.92 -6.19
CA ILE A 58 23.39 -36.49 -6.82
C ILE A 58 24.39 -36.96 -5.75
N TYR A 59 24.62 -36.15 -4.72
CA TYR A 59 25.51 -36.50 -3.61
C TYR A 59 25.05 -37.75 -2.86
N ILE A 60 23.74 -37.86 -2.59
CA ILE A 60 23.13 -39.06 -2.00
C ILE A 60 23.36 -40.27 -2.90
N ALA A 61 23.07 -40.16 -4.20
CA ALA A 61 23.25 -41.26 -5.14
C ALA A 61 24.70 -41.74 -5.21
N ILE A 62 25.67 -40.82 -5.34
CA ILE A 62 27.10 -41.15 -5.36
C ILE A 62 27.52 -41.78 -4.03
N SER A 63 27.07 -41.22 -2.91
CA SER A 63 27.40 -41.71 -1.58
C SER A 63 26.88 -43.13 -1.36
N VAL A 64 25.66 -43.45 -1.84
CA VAL A 64 25.08 -44.80 -1.79
C VAL A 64 25.90 -45.79 -2.63
N ILE A 65 26.30 -45.40 -3.84
CA ILE A 65 27.13 -46.23 -4.72
C ILE A 65 28.51 -46.51 -4.10
N LEU A 66 29.10 -45.51 -3.44
CA LEU A 66 30.44 -45.58 -2.83
C LEU A 66 30.44 -46.04 -1.36
N ILE A 67 29.29 -46.48 -0.82
CA ILE A 67 29.16 -47.02 0.55
C ILE A 67 30.32 -47.97 0.91
N PRO A 68 30.68 -48.96 0.05
CA PRO A 68 31.67 -49.97 0.41
C PRO A 68 33.12 -49.48 0.47
N LEU A 69 33.42 -48.29 -0.06
CA LEU A 69 34.80 -47.84 -0.29
C LEU A 69 35.25 -46.75 0.70
N PHE A 70 34.46 -45.68 0.87
CA PHE A 70 34.91 -44.48 1.59
C PHE A 70 33.76 -43.74 2.32
N PHE A 71 32.77 -44.47 2.85
CA PHE A 71 31.60 -43.84 3.46
C PHE A 71 31.85 -43.37 4.89
N ASN A 72 31.77 -42.06 5.09
CA ASN A 72 31.74 -41.45 6.41
C ASN A 72 30.33 -40.97 6.73
N ILE A 73 29.65 -41.69 7.62
CA ILE A 73 28.26 -41.42 7.99
C ILE A 73 28.08 -40.05 8.66
N VAL A 74 29.08 -39.57 9.41
CA VAL A 74 29.02 -38.27 10.10
C VAL A 74 29.04 -37.14 9.08
N ILE A 75 29.99 -37.18 8.12
CA ILE A 75 30.08 -36.17 7.05
C ILE A 75 28.82 -36.19 6.19
N PHE A 76 28.32 -37.37 5.85
CA PHE A 76 27.10 -37.54 5.07
C PHE A 76 25.89 -36.86 5.74
N ILE A 77 25.69 -37.10 7.04
CA ILE A 77 24.61 -36.48 7.80
C ILE A 77 24.78 -34.96 7.87
N ILE A 78 25.99 -34.46 8.11
CA ILE A 78 26.26 -33.01 8.19
C ILE A 78 25.90 -32.31 6.88
N VAL A 79 26.35 -32.85 5.73
CA VAL A 79 26.06 -32.29 4.40
C VAL A 79 24.56 -32.27 4.13
N LEU A 80 23.85 -33.36 4.48
CA LEU A 80 22.39 -33.43 4.33
C LEU A 80 21.67 -32.39 5.17
N VAL A 81 22.04 -32.24 6.44
CA VAL A 81 21.39 -31.30 7.37
C VAL A 81 21.61 -29.87 6.89
N ILE A 82 22.86 -29.47 6.62
CA ILE A 82 23.18 -28.10 6.17
C ILE A 82 22.49 -27.80 4.83
N GLY A 83 22.62 -28.71 3.85
CA GLY A 83 22.01 -28.53 2.54
C GLY A 83 20.49 -28.43 2.61
N SER A 84 19.84 -29.24 3.45
CA SER A 84 18.38 -29.19 3.64
C SER A 84 17.94 -27.88 4.28
N ILE A 85 18.65 -27.41 5.32
CA ILE A 85 18.36 -26.11 5.96
C ILE A 85 18.49 -24.97 4.95
N SER A 86 19.58 -24.95 4.17
CA SER A 86 19.80 -23.95 3.13
C SER A 86 18.72 -23.99 2.03
N ALA A 87 18.30 -25.19 1.61
CA ALA A 87 17.22 -25.34 0.63
C ALA A 87 15.88 -24.81 1.16
N VAL A 88 15.50 -25.16 2.40
CA VAL A 88 14.28 -24.65 3.03
C VAL A 88 14.34 -23.12 3.14
N PHE A 89 15.48 -22.54 3.51
CA PHE A 89 15.66 -21.09 3.56
C PHE A 89 15.44 -20.41 2.20
N LEU A 90 16.01 -20.97 1.12
CA LEU A 90 15.83 -20.46 -0.25
C LEU A 90 14.36 -20.54 -0.72
N LEU A 91 13.67 -21.63 -0.39
CA LEU A 91 12.26 -21.80 -0.70
C LEU A 91 11.38 -20.79 0.06
N ILE A 92 11.65 -20.57 1.35
CA ILE A 92 10.96 -19.56 2.16
C ILE A 92 11.15 -18.16 1.56
N ASN A 93 12.38 -17.81 1.12
CA ASN A 93 12.65 -16.52 0.48
C ASN A 93 11.87 -16.35 -0.83
N TYR A 94 11.75 -17.40 -1.65
CA TYR A 94 10.91 -17.36 -2.85
C TYR A 94 9.42 -17.17 -2.51
N LEU A 95 8.89 -17.94 -1.56
CA LEU A 95 7.49 -17.85 -1.15
C LEU A 95 7.14 -16.48 -0.54
N ARG A 96 8.07 -15.89 0.23
CA ARG A 96 7.89 -14.54 0.81
C ARG A 96 7.94 -13.44 -0.25
N SER A 97 8.71 -13.61 -1.32
CA SER A 97 8.83 -12.62 -2.40
C SER A 97 7.74 -12.74 -3.48
N SER A 98 7.13 -13.92 -3.65
CA SER A 98 5.99 -14.11 -4.56
C SER A 98 4.67 -13.79 -3.88
N THR A 99 4.45 -12.51 -3.55
CA THR A 99 3.16 -12.06 -3.04
C THR A 99 2.41 -11.23 -4.07
N ARG A 100 1.17 -11.64 -4.37
CA ARG A 100 0.22 -10.76 -5.07
C ARG A 100 -0.06 -9.60 -4.14
N ILE A 101 0.02 -8.39 -4.68
CA ILE A 101 -0.43 -7.22 -3.97
C ILE A 101 -1.95 -7.25 -3.99
N LYS A 102 -2.56 -7.32 -2.81
CA LYS A 102 -4.02 -7.33 -2.64
C LYS A 102 -4.42 -6.53 -1.41
N PRO A 103 -5.61 -5.92 -1.40
CA PRO A 103 -6.19 -5.35 -0.20
C PRO A 103 -6.40 -6.45 0.86
N LYS A 104 -6.06 -6.14 2.11
CA LYS A 104 -6.20 -7.04 3.27
C LYS A 104 -7.38 -6.62 4.14
N GLU A 105 -7.39 -5.34 4.50
CA GLU A 105 -8.39 -4.71 5.38
C GLU A 105 -8.39 -3.20 5.12
N CYS A 106 -9.37 -2.51 5.69
CA CYS A 106 -9.49 -1.06 5.63
C CYS A 106 -9.67 -0.51 7.03
N TRP A 107 -8.86 0.50 7.38
CA TRP A 107 -9.09 1.23 8.62
C TRP A 107 -9.88 2.51 8.40
N ILE A 108 -10.56 3.00 9.43
CA ILE A 108 -11.35 4.23 9.35
C ILE A 108 -11.10 5.18 10.54
N GLU A 109 -11.10 6.48 10.23
CA GLU A 109 -11.32 7.55 11.21
C GLU A 109 -12.52 8.40 10.78
N ILE A 110 -13.32 8.84 11.75
CA ILE A 110 -14.51 9.66 11.52
C ILE A 110 -14.30 11.05 12.13
N PHE A 111 -14.59 12.08 11.35
CA PHE A 111 -14.53 13.47 11.77
C PHE A 111 -15.89 14.13 11.56
N LYS A 112 -16.24 15.05 12.45
CA LYS A 112 -17.49 15.81 12.44
C LYS A 112 -17.19 17.30 12.57
N HIS A 113 -17.94 18.10 11.82
CA HIS A 113 -18.11 19.53 12.03
C HIS A 113 -19.59 19.82 12.22
N LEU A 114 -19.91 20.70 13.16
CA LEU A 114 -21.29 21.12 13.45
C LEU A 114 -21.48 22.55 12.94
N GLU A 115 -22.41 22.73 12.02
CA GLU A 115 -22.83 24.05 11.56
C GLU A 115 -23.99 24.56 12.43
N GLU A 116 -24.08 25.87 12.65
CA GLU A 116 -25.13 26.49 13.48
C GLU A 116 -26.56 26.27 12.92
N SER A 117 -26.67 25.91 11.64
CA SER A 117 -27.90 25.78 10.84
C SER A 117 -28.56 24.38 10.86
N ASN A 118 -28.38 23.61 11.93
CA ASN A 118 -28.91 22.24 12.07
C ASN A 118 -28.35 21.19 11.08
N ARG A 119 -27.26 21.55 10.38
CA ARG A 119 -26.52 20.67 9.48
C ARG A 119 -25.20 20.25 10.11
N SER A 120 -24.87 18.97 10.02
CA SER A 120 -23.57 18.43 10.40
C SER A 120 -22.83 17.97 9.15
N TYR A 121 -21.54 18.25 9.07
CA TYR A 121 -20.66 17.67 8.06
C TYR A 121 -19.84 16.56 8.69
N TYR A 122 -19.69 15.48 7.95
CA TYR A 122 -18.86 14.35 8.33
C TYR A 122 -17.79 14.11 7.27
N CYS A 123 -16.62 13.68 7.72
CA CYS A 123 -15.57 13.14 6.87
C CYS A 123 -15.21 11.75 7.36
N PHE A 124 -15.40 10.75 6.50
CA PHE A 124 -14.90 9.40 6.71
C PHE A 124 -13.56 9.26 6.00
N LYS A 125 -12.50 9.11 6.78
CA LYS A 125 -11.16 8.85 6.28
C LYS A 125 -10.91 7.36 6.25
N TYR A 126 -10.88 6.79 5.06
CA TYR A 126 -10.59 5.38 4.82
C TYR A 126 -9.10 5.19 4.53
N TYR A 127 -8.53 4.15 5.13
CA TYR A 127 -7.15 3.75 4.96
C TYR A 127 -7.08 2.29 4.49
N PRO A 128 -7.26 2.02 3.19
CA PRO A 128 -7.08 0.69 2.65
C PRO A 128 -5.64 0.21 2.80
N ILE A 129 -5.50 -1.05 3.23
CA ILE A 129 -4.20 -1.68 3.46
C ILE A 129 -3.95 -2.74 2.41
N PHE A 130 -2.84 -2.61 1.71
CA PHE A 130 -2.39 -3.58 0.73
C PHE A 130 -1.28 -4.45 1.31
N SER A 131 -1.18 -5.68 0.81
CA SER A 131 -0.20 -6.66 1.28
C SER A 131 1.26 -6.29 1.02
N GLY A 132 1.52 -5.36 0.09
CA GLY A 132 2.84 -4.96 -0.37
C GLY A 132 2.78 -3.62 -1.10
N LYS A 133 3.88 -3.25 -1.76
CA LYS A 133 4.09 -2.07 -2.64
C LYS A 133 5.14 -2.41 -3.68
N ALA A 134 4.92 -2.07 -4.95
CA ALA A 134 5.90 -2.28 -6.02
C ALA A 134 6.22 -0.96 -6.75
N TYR A 135 7.48 -0.52 -6.66
CA TYR A 135 7.96 0.61 -7.44
C TYR A 135 8.19 0.18 -8.92
N PRO A 136 7.87 1.02 -9.92
CA PRO A 136 7.97 0.64 -11.34
C PRO A 136 9.41 0.25 -11.75
N ASN A 137 10.38 1.02 -11.24
CA ASN A 137 11.79 0.69 -11.35
C ASN A 137 12.20 -0.39 -10.36
N LYS A 138 12.63 -1.54 -10.88
CA LYS A 138 13.02 -2.69 -10.07
C LYS A 138 14.20 -2.42 -9.14
N ALA A 139 15.16 -1.58 -9.55
CA ALA A 139 16.32 -1.27 -8.73
C ALA A 139 15.91 -0.36 -7.55
N ILE A 140 15.16 0.70 -7.82
CA ILE A 140 14.62 1.58 -6.77
C ILE A 140 13.67 0.80 -5.84
N ASN A 141 12.89 -0.15 -6.38
CA ASN A 141 12.03 -1.01 -5.57
C ASN A 141 12.81 -1.81 -4.52
N ILE A 142 14.01 -2.32 -4.86
CA ILE A 142 14.87 -3.04 -3.90
C ILE A 142 15.27 -2.10 -2.76
N ILE A 143 15.74 -0.89 -3.07
CA ILE A 143 16.15 0.11 -2.05
C ILE A 143 14.94 0.49 -1.17
N TYR A 144 13.77 0.68 -1.78
CA TYR A 144 12.54 0.97 -1.06
C TYR A 144 12.15 -0.17 -0.10
N LYS A 145 12.33 -1.43 -0.50
CA LYS A 145 12.08 -2.59 0.37
C LYS A 145 13.04 -2.67 1.54
N LEU A 146 14.33 -2.39 1.33
CA LEU A 146 15.31 -2.30 2.42
C LEU A 146 14.87 -1.26 3.47
N PHE A 147 14.43 -0.08 3.02
CA PHE A 147 13.87 0.93 3.93
C PHE A 147 12.63 0.41 4.68
N GLN A 148 11.69 -0.26 3.98
CA GLN A 148 10.49 -0.81 4.62
C GLN A 148 10.84 -1.86 5.70
N GLU A 149 11.81 -2.72 5.44
CA GLU A 149 12.23 -3.77 6.36
C GLU A 149 12.92 -3.18 7.60
N HIS A 150 13.92 -2.30 7.40
CA HIS A 150 14.69 -1.73 8.49
C HIS A 150 13.93 -0.65 9.27
N ASN A 151 13.23 0.26 8.59
CA ASN A 151 12.63 1.42 9.24
C ASN A 151 11.14 1.26 9.50
N LEU A 152 10.39 0.42 8.77
CA LEU A 152 8.95 0.22 9.01
C LEU A 152 8.60 -1.15 9.60
N SER A 153 9.53 -2.12 9.54
CA SER A 153 9.33 -3.51 10.01
C SER A 153 8.13 -4.23 9.36
N THR A 154 7.66 -3.72 8.22
CA THR A 154 6.55 -4.30 7.45
C THR A 154 6.53 -3.74 6.04
N THR A 155 6.08 -4.56 5.09
CA THR A 155 6.00 -4.23 3.67
C THR A 155 4.62 -3.72 3.21
N ILE A 156 3.64 -3.67 4.13
CA ILE A 156 2.28 -3.21 3.79
C ILE A 156 2.31 -1.79 3.22
N ASP A 157 1.43 -1.52 2.26
CA ASP A 157 1.11 -0.16 1.81
C ASP A 157 -0.21 0.28 2.42
N ILE A 158 -0.32 1.57 2.68
CA ILE A 158 -1.53 2.17 3.21
C ILE A 158 -1.84 3.36 2.33
N SER A 159 -3.01 3.32 1.72
CA SER A 159 -3.54 4.44 0.94
C SER A 159 -4.56 5.21 1.77
N GLU A 160 -4.95 6.41 1.32
CA GLU A 160 -5.84 7.30 2.07
C GLU A 160 -6.87 7.92 1.14
N ILE A 161 -8.13 7.94 1.60
CA ILE A 161 -9.29 8.50 0.89
C ILE A 161 -10.17 9.19 1.91
N GLU A 162 -10.70 10.33 1.53
CA GLU A 162 -11.65 11.08 2.34
C GLU A 162 -13.01 11.09 1.62
N ILE A 163 -14.05 10.75 2.35
CA ILE A 163 -15.44 10.80 1.87
C ILE A 163 -16.18 11.83 2.70
N TYR A 164 -16.70 12.84 2.03
CA TYR A 164 -17.40 13.96 2.66
C TYR A 164 -18.89 13.74 2.57
N LEU A 165 -19.57 13.88 3.70
CA LEU A 165 -21.00 13.66 3.84
C LEU A 165 -21.63 14.86 4.55
N SER A 166 -22.88 15.17 4.21
CA SER A 166 -23.73 16.02 5.03
C SER A 166 -24.84 15.23 5.68
N TYR A 167 -25.23 15.65 6.88
CA TYR A 167 -26.30 15.08 7.66
C TYR A 167 -27.17 16.20 8.21
N VAL A 168 -28.48 16.12 7.97
CA VAL A 168 -29.48 17.05 8.54
C VAL A 168 -29.95 16.45 9.86
N ASN A 169 -29.75 17.16 10.97
CA ASN A 169 -30.11 16.60 12.28
C ASN A 169 -31.63 16.42 12.39
N GLY A 170 -32.06 15.21 12.77
CA GLY A 170 -33.48 14.88 12.98
C GLY A 170 -34.08 14.01 11.88
N GLU A 171 -33.42 13.87 10.74
CA GLU A 171 -33.77 12.88 9.73
C GLU A 171 -33.00 11.59 9.99
N ALA A 172 -33.72 10.54 10.41
CA ALA A 172 -33.11 9.24 10.60
C ALA A 172 -32.52 8.74 9.27
N SER A 173 -31.22 8.44 9.27
CA SER A 173 -30.49 7.60 8.30
C SER A 173 -30.10 8.17 6.91
N LYS A 174 -30.35 9.44 6.59
CA LYS A 174 -29.85 10.03 5.33
C LYS A 174 -28.56 10.83 5.53
N PHE A 175 -27.44 10.15 5.29
CA PHE A 175 -26.19 10.83 4.97
C PHE A 175 -26.13 11.07 3.47
N ASP A 176 -26.07 12.33 3.05
CA ASP A 176 -25.88 12.69 1.65
C ASP A 176 -24.39 12.80 1.37
N ILE A 177 -23.89 12.01 0.42
CA ILE A 177 -22.49 12.07 0.00
C ILE A 177 -22.30 13.37 -0.80
N ILE A 178 -21.39 14.22 -0.33
CA ILE A 178 -20.98 15.44 -1.03
C ILE A 178 -19.98 15.07 -2.13
N GLY A 179 -18.99 14.25 -1.78
CA GLY A 179 -18.01 13.77 -2.73
C GLY A 179 -16.80 13.10 -2.07
N TYR A 180 -15.79 12.87 -2.91
CA TYR A 180 -14.60 12.08 -2.59
C TYR A 180 -13.35 12.94 -2.78
N PHE A 181 -12.35 12.75 -1.93
CA PHE A 181 -11.06 13.42 -2.06
C PHE A 181 -9.93 12.43 -1.84
N PHE A 182 -9.10 12.27 -2.87
CA PHE A 182 -8.02 11.28 -2.88
C PHE A 182 -6.93 11.69 -3.88
N PRO A 183 -5.72 11.11 -3.79
CA PRO A 183 -4.64 11.37 -4.76
C PRO A 183 -5.00 10.87 -6.16
N TYR A 184 -4.99 11.74 -7.17
CA TYR A 184 -5.34 11.42 -8.56
C TYR A 184 -4.15 11.68 -9.51
N GLY A 185 -3.96 10.79 -10.48
CA GLY A 185 -2.93 10.90 -11.52
C GLY A 185 -3.56 10.95 -12.91
N GLU A 186 -3.62 12.14 -13.50
CA GLU A 186 -4.33 12.37 -14.77
C GLU A 186 -3.47 12.01 -15.99
N GLY A 187 -3.98 11.16 -16.89
CA GLY A 187 -3.46 11.01 -18.26
C GLY A 187 -2.12 10.29 -18.43
N ILE A 188 -1.62 9.55 -17.43
CA ILE A 188 -0.30 8.92 -17.49
C ILE A 188 -0.42 7.39 -17.57
N PRO A 189 0.18 6.72 -18.57
CA PRO A 189 0.22 5.27 -18.65
C PRO A 189 0.84 4.67 -17.39
N PHE A 190 0.19 3.64 -16.84
CA PHE A 190 0.64 2.91 -15.66
C PHE A 190 2.13 2.52 -15.73
N LYS A 191 2.88 2.71 -14.64
CA LYS A 191 4.30 2.32 -14.44
C LYS A 191 5.38 3.18 -15.12
N GLN A 192 5.14 4.46 -15.36
CA GLN A 192 6.21 5.37 -15.80
C GLN A 192 6.76 6.20 -14.63
N GLU A 193 8.10 6.33 -14.54
CA GLU A 193 8.77 7.20 -13.55
C GLU A 193 8.42 8.69 -13.74
N SER A 194 8.00 9.06 -14.95
CA SER A 194 7.55 10.42 -15.31
C SER A 194 6.14 10.75 -14.83
N VAL A 195 5.46 9.83 -14.13
CA VAL A 195 4.18 10.13 -13.48
C VAL A 195 4.46 11.15 -12.37
N GLY A 196 4.15 12.42 -12.60
CA GLY A 196 4.23 13.46 -11.57
C GLY A 196 3.47 13.04 -10.30
N GLY A 197 3.94 13.50 -9.14
CA GLY A 197 3.35 13.17 -7.85
C GLY A 197 1.83 13.36 -7.83
N ALA A 198 1.12 12.39 -7.24
CA ALA A 198 -0.34 12.37 -7.26
C ALA A 198 -0.92 13.64 -6.62
N VAL A 199 -1.83 14.32 -7.32
CA VAL A 199 -2.47 15.54 -6.82
C VAL A 199 -3.75 15.13 -6.12
N TRP A 200 -3.92 15.53 -4.86
CA TRP A 200 -5.19 15.33 -4.17
C TRP A 200 -6.25 16.24 -4.80
N LYS A 201 -7.31 15.62 -5.30
CA LYS A 201 -8.39 16.29 -6.04
C LYS A 201 -9.75 15.86 -5.50
N PHE A 202 -10.69 16.80 -5.51
CA PHE A 202 -12.08 16.55 -5.13
C PHE A 202 -12.89 16.07 -6.33
N PHE A 203 -13.81 15.15 -6.07
CA PHE A 203 -14.73 14.59 -7.03
C PHE A 203 -16.13 14.61 -6.43
N ALA A 204 -17.04 15.37 -7.04
CA ALA A 204 -18.43 15.45 -6.60
C ALA A 204 -19.12 14.08 -6.68
N ALA A 205 -20.06 13.85 -5.76
CA ALA A 205 -20.89 12.64 -5.79
C ALA A 205 -21.83 12.62 -7.01
N GLU A 206 -22.42 13.77 -7.32
CA GLU A 206 -23.25 13.98 -8.51
C GLU A 206 -22.38 14.00 -9.78
N LYS A 207 -22.76 13.19 -10.78
CA LYS A 207 -22.05 13.10 -12.06
C LYS A 207 -22.57 14.18 -13.01
N TYR A 208 -21.70 15.08 -13.44
CA TYR A 208 -21.91 15.79 -14.70
C TYR A 208 -21.21 14.98 -15.81
N ALA A 209 -21.88 14.82 -16.94
CA ALA A 209 -21.62 13.94 -18.09
C ALA A 209 -20.17 13.42 -18.32
N ALA A 210 -20.06 12.15 -18.75
CA ALA A 210 -18.88 11.51 -19.38
C ALA A 210 -17.52 11.54 -18.63
N ASP A 211 -17.45 12.13 -17.45
CA ASP A 211 -16.25 12.16 -16.62
C ASP A 211 -15.95 10.78 -16.01
N ASN A 212 -15.23 9.98 -16.79
CA ASN A 212 -14.48 8.82 -16.30
C ASN A 212 -13.32 9.35 -15.45
N TYR A 213 -13.54 9.53 -14.15
CA TYR A 213 -12.44 9.80 -13.21
C TYR A 213 -11.55 8.55 -13.14
N LEU A 214 -10.58 8.50 -14.05
CA LEU A 214 -9.64 7.40 -14.27
C LEU A 214 -8.64 7.30 -13.12
N ALA A 215 -8.72 6.21 -12.35
CA ALA A 215 -7.62 5.63 -11.58
C ALA A 215 -6.95 6.49 -10.49
N THR A 216 -6.87 5.95 -9.27
CA THR A 216 -5.75 6.26 -8.38
C THR A 216 -4.50 5.58 -8.91
N ALA A 217 -3.74 6.26 -9.76
CA ALA A 217 -2.36 5.83 -10.05
C ALA A 217 -1.46 6.25 -8.87
N ASN A 218 -1.41 5.42 -7.82
CA ASN A 218 -0.27 5.45 -6.92
C ASN A 218 0.91 4.82 -7.68
N TRP A 219 2.10 5.44 -7.64
CA TRP A 219 3.37 4.87 -8.15
C TRP A 219 3.55 3.37 -7.81
N ALA A 220 2.97 2.93 -6.68
CA ALA A 220 3.06 1.62 -6.06
C ALA A 220 2.21 0.50 -6.63
N HIS A 221 1.04 0.84 -7.19
CA HIS A 221 -0.09 -0.09 -7.29
C HIS A 221 -1.01 0.17 -8.46
N GLN A 222 -1.59 -0.92 -8.97
CA GLN A 222 -2.79 -0.84 -9.80
C GLN A 222 -4.02 -1.07 -8.93
N TYR A 223 -4.60 0.02 -8.40
CA TYR A 223 -5.97 -0.04 -7.90
C TYR A 223 -6.81 1.14 -8.36
N GLU A 224 -8.08 0.85 -8.64
CA GLU A 224 -9.04 1.83 -9.14
C GLU A 224 -10.23 1.93 -8.18
N TRP A 225 -10.82 3.12 -8.15
CA TRP A 225 -12.04 3.39 -7.39
C TRP A 225 -13.19 3.57 -8.34
N ARG A 226 -14.35 3.03 -7.92
CA ARG A 226 -15.73 3.36 -8.35
C ARG A 226 -16.49 2.20 -9.00
N TYR A 227 -17.79 2.26 -8.75
CA TYR A 227 -18.86 1.37 -9.23
C TYR A 227 -18.96 1.25 -10.76
N ASP A 228 -18.66 2.31 -11.54
CA ASP A 228 -18.83 2.30 -13.00
C ASP A 228 -17.87 1.36 -13.72
N LEU A 229 -16.65 1.20 -13.21
CA LEU A 229 -15.67 0.27 -13.78
C LEU A 229 -15.98 -1.20 -13.46
N ALA A 230 -16.76 -1.45 -12.39
CA ALA A 230 -17.36 -2.77 -12.17
C ALA A 230 -18.47 -3.07 -13.21
N LEU A 231 -19.10 -2.04 -13.78
CA LEU A 231 -20.09 -2.16 -14.86
C LEU A 231 -19.41 -2.24 -16.24
N ASP A 232 -18.22 -1.66 -16.41
CA ASP A 232 -17.36 -1.72 -17.60
C ASP A 232 -16.21 -2.76 -17.47
N PHE A 233 -16.44 -3.81 -16.66
CA PHE A 233 -15.47 -4.86 -16.33
C PHE A 233 -14.79 -5.47 -17.57
N ASP A 234 -15.52 -5.61 -18.68
CA ASP A 234 -15.01 -6.19 -19.93
C ASP A 234 -13.92 -5.32 -20.59
N LYS A 235 -14.06 -3.98 -20.54
CA LYS A 235 -13.02 -3.05 -21.03
C LYS A 235 -11.78 -3.13 -20.15
N LEU A 236 -11.95 -3.23 -18.84
CA LEU A 236 -10.85 -3.38 -17.89
C LEU A 236 -10.13 -4.73 -18.00
N ASN A 237 -10.88 -5.81 -18.26
CA ASN A 237 -10.33 -7.16 -18.42
C ASN A 237 -9.36 -7.24 -19.61
N SER A 238 -9.56 -6.40 -20.64
CA SER A 238 -8.62 -6.27 -21.76
C SER A 238 -7.22 -5.77 -21.33
N TYR A 239 -7.14 -4.96 -20.26
CA TYR A 239 -5.87 -4.48 -19.69
C TYR A 239 -5.28 -5.47 -18.67
N ALA A 240 -6.10 -6.00 -17.75
CA ALA A 240 -5.69 -7.00 -16.77
C ALA A 240 -6.92 -7.72 -16.17
N PRO A 241 -6.79 -8.94 -15.62
CA PRO A 241 -7.84 -9.51 -14.78
C PRO A 241 -7.91 -8.79 -13.43
N TRP A 242 -9.03 -8.13 -13.16
CA TRP A 242 -9.30 -7.37 -11.94
C TRP A 242 -10.10 -8.18 -10.91
N VAL A 243 -9.99 -7.78 -9.64
CA VAL A 243 -10.81 -8.30 -8.53
C VAL A 243 -11.44 -7.14 -7.80
N ILE A 244 -12.74 -7.25 -7.52
CA ILE A 244 -13.51 -6.26 -6.76
C ILE A 244 -13.44 -6.62 -5.27
N GLN A 245 -12.91 -5.71 -4.46
CA GLN A 245 -12.92 -5.81 -3.01
C GLN A 245 -13.94 -4.83 -2.43
N ARG A 246 -14.96 -5.39 -1.78
CA ARG A 246 -15.92 -4.66 -0.93
C ARG A 246 -15.58 -4.87 0.54
N TRP A 247 -15.92 -3.89 1.36
CA TRP A 247 -15.69 -3.94 2.81
C TRP A 247 -16.93 -4.44 3.53
N ASN A 248 -16.72 -5.02 4.70
CA ASN A 248 -17.74 -5.54 5.59
C ASN A 248 -17.26 -5.39 7.05
N ALA A 249 -18.12 -5.75 8.00
CA ALA A 249 -17.83 -5.61 9.43
C ALA A 249 -16.55 -6.35 9.91
N ASN A 250 -16.09 -7.38 9.18
CA ASN A 250 -14.90 -8.15 9.57
C ASN A 250 -13.58 -7.53 9.11
N ASN A 251 -13.60 -6.83 7.96
CA ASN A 251 -12.40 -6.29 7.34
C ASN A 251 -12.33 -4.75 7.38
N LEU A 252 -13.36 -4.08 7.91
CA LEU A 252 -13.39 -2.66 8.21
C LEU A 252 -13.19 -2.46 9.72
N LYS A 253 -12.12 -1.78 10.11
CA LYS A 253 -11.75 -1.62 11.53
C LYS A 253 -11.50 -0.16 11.89
N PRO A 254 -11.77 0.26 13.13
CA PRO A 254 -11.36 1.59 13.58
C PRO A 254 -9.84 1.71 13.63
N LEU A 255 -9.33 2.87 13.20
CA LEU A 255 -7.91 3.18 13.36
C LEU A 255 -7.63 3.72 14.77
N THR A 256 -7.09 2.87 15.65
CA THR A 256 -6.77 3.25 17.04
C THR A 256 -5.36 3.86 17.17
N LYS A 257 -5.08 4.46 18.33
CA LYS A 257 -3.74 4.96 18.66
C LYS A 257 -2.72 3.82 18.76
N GLU A 258 -3.11 2.65 19.29
CA GLU A 258 -2.19 1.51 19.34
C GLU A 258 -1.86 0.98 17.95
N VAL A 259 -2.82 0.99 17.03
CA VAL A 259 -2.54 0.61 15.63
C VAL A 259 -1.55 1.60 15.01
N LYS A 260 -1.77 2.92 15.17
CA LYS A 260 -0.86 3.95 14.65
C LYS A 260 0.58 3.82 15.17
N SER A 261 0.77 3.49 16.45
CA SER A 261 2.11 3.31 17.02
C SER A 261 2.83 2.08 16.46
N ARG A 262 2.11 0.97 16.25
CA ARG A 262 2.69 -0.29 15.74
C ARG A 262 3.21 -0.20 14.30
N ILE A 263 2.58 0.64 13.47
CA ILE A 263 2.92 0.73 12.03
C ILE A 263 3.80 1.93 11.66
N LYS A 264 4.30 2.64 12.68
CA LYS A 264 5.09 3.88 12.55
C LYS A 264 4.38 4.91 11.67
N TRP A 265 3.15 5.26 12.06
CA TRP A 265 2.23 6.12 11.30
C TRP A 265 2.88 7.41 10.75
N ASP A 266 3.70 8.09 11.55
CA ASP A 266 4.30 9.36 11.16
C ASP A 266 5.32 9.25 10.01
N LEU A 267 5.88 8.06 9.76
CA LEU A 267 6.77 7.78 8.62
C LEU A 267 5.98 7.46 7.33
N ARG A 268 4.69 7.14 7.44
CA ARG A 268 3.85 6.76 6.30
C ARG A 268 3.44 7.95 5.41
N GLY A 269 3.52 9.18 5.93
CA GLY A 269 3.08 10.39 5.23
C GLY A 269 1.56 10.56 5.15
N LEU A 270 0.82 9.83 5.99
CA LEU A 270 -0.64 9.87 6.05
C LEU A 270 -1.13 11.04 6.89
N SER A 271 -2.24 11.65 6.50
CA SER A 271 -2.65 12.92 7.08
C SER A 271 -3.50 12.77 8.34
N LYS A 272 -3.28 13.68 9.31
CA LYS A 272 -3.85 13.56 10.67
C LYS A 272 -5.30 14.05 10.77
N SER A 273 -5.73 14.91 9.84
CA SER A 273 -7.06 15.51 9.77
C SER A 273 -7.56 15.49 8.32
N PRO A 274 -8.86 15.67 8.08
CA PRO A 274 -9.39 15.87 6.73
C PRO A 274 -8.70 17.04 6.02
N GLY A 275 -8.53 16.93 4.70
CA GLY A 275 -7.86 17.93 3.87
C GLY A 275 -8.74 19.07 3.39
N LEU A 276 -10.07 18.89 3.36
CA LEU A 276 -11.04 19.86 2.86
C LEU A 276 -12.03 20.26 3.94
N GLU A 277 -12.69 21.37 3.67
CA GLU A 277 -13.71 21.98 4.51
C GLU A 277 -14.95 22.23 3.63
N PRO A 278 -15.89 21.28 3.55
CA PRO A 278 -17.05 21.36 2.64
C PRO A 278 -18.00 22.54 2.92
N TRP A 279 -17.88 23.16 4.09
CA TRP A 279 -18.64 24.36 4.46
C TRP A 279 -18.01 25.66 3.95
N GLU A 280 -16.79 25.61 3.39
CA GLU A 280 -16.17 26.76 2.76
C GLU A 280 -16.56 26.87 1.28
N SER A 281 -16.66 28.11 0.78
CA SER A 281 -16.87 28.37 -0.65
C SER A 281 -15.69 27.81 -1.48
N ASP A 282 -15.99 27.33 -2.69
CA ASP A 282 -14.99 26.81 -3.65
C ASP A 282 -14.14 25.61 -3.15
N PHE A 283 -14.58 24.88 -2.11
CA PHE A 283 -13.84 23.72 -1.60
C PHE A 283 -13.56 22.67 -2.69
N GLU A 284 -14.45 22.52 -3.66
CA GLU A 284 -14.35 21.60 -4.79
C GLU A 284 -13.16 21.90 -5.72
N LYS A 285 -12.75 23.17 -5.80
CA LYS A 285 -11.62 23.62 -6.63
C LYS A 285 -10.28 23.46 -5.91
N LYS A 286 -10.28 23.14 -4.61
CA LYS A 286 -9.04 22.99 -3.84
C LYS A 286 -8.32 21.72 -4.28
N THR A 287 -7.16 21.91 -4.90
CA THR A 287 -6.19 20.84 -5.16
C THR A 287 -5.05 20.93 -4.18
N ILE A 288 -4.69 19.83 -3.53
CA ILE A 288 -3.50 19.76 -2.69
C ILE A 288 -2.44 19.00 -3.48
N LYS A 289 -1.45 19.72 -4.02
CA LYS A 289 -0.23 19.09 -4.53
C LYS A 289 0.39 18.32 -3.38
N GLU A 290 0.68 17.04 -3.63
CA GLU A 290 1.36 16.08 -2.76
C GLU A 290 1.62 16.61 -1.34
N LYS A 291 0.89 16.10 -0.33
CA LYS A 291 1.16 16.32 1.10
C LYS A 291 2.57 15.79 1.44
N LYS A 292 3.62 16.50 0.98
CA LYS A 292 5.00 16.04 0.87
C LYS A 292 5.06 14.72 0.05
N ILE A 293 6.04 14.60 -0.84
CA ILE A 293 6.49 13.29 -1.33
C ILE A 293 6.47 12.32 -0.15
N SER A 294 5.86 11.12 -0.31
CA SER A 294 5.75 10.14 0.78
C SER A 294 7.08 10.12 1.52
N LYS A 295 7.11 10.41 2.82
CA LYS A 295 8.39 10.58 3.56
C LYS A 295 9.37 9.43 3.29
N GLN A 296 8.83 8.24 3.06
CA GLN A 296 9.57 7.05 2.62
C GLN A 296 10.38 7.27 1.33
N LEU A 297 9.77 7.88 0.30
CA LEU A 297 10.45 8.23 -0.96
C LEU A 297 11.53 9.29 -0.73
N ILE A 298 11.29 10.28 0.14
CA ILE A 298 12.32 11.27 0.50
C ILE A 298 13.53 10.57 1.12
N PHE A 299 13.33 9.68 2.10
CA PHE A 299 14.43 8.94 2.71
C PHE A 299 15.18 8.03 1.72
N VAL A 300 14.46 7.42 0.77
CA VAL A 300 15.06 6.59 -0.27
C VAL A 300 15.87 7.44 -1.26
N GLU A 301 15.34 8.59 -1.68
CA GLU A 301 16.07 9.54 -2.54
C GLU A 301 17.30 10.11 -1.84
N GLU A 302 17.21 10.43 -0.55
CA GLU A 302 18.35 10.87 0.27
C GLU A 302 19.43 9.77 0.36
N ALA A 303 19.02 8.52 0.59
CA ALA A 303 19.93 7.37 0.60
C ALA A 303 20.64 7.20 -0.75
N ILE A 304 19.88 7.26 -1.85
CA ILE A 304 20.41 7.18 -3.22
C ILE A 304 21.43 8.30 -3.45
N ASN A 305 21.07 9.54 -3.15
CA ASN A 305 21.94 10.69 -3.32
C ASN A 305 23.23 10.58 -2.50
N LYS A 306 23.19 9.95 -1.32
CA LYS A 306 24.34 9.79 -0.44
C LYS A 306 25.27 8.64 -0.86
N ILE A 307 24.71 7.50 -1.25
CA ILE A 307 25.48 6.27 -1.51
C ILE A 307 25.94 6.19 -2.98
N ILE A 308 25.06 6.57 -3.90
CA ILE A 308 25.31 6.49 -5.35
C ILE A 308 25.80 7.84 -5.88
N GLY A 309 25.24 8.94 -5.37
CA GLY A 309 25.61 10.30 -5.74
C GLY A 309 24.45 11.08 -6.33
N LYS A 310 24.51 12.41 -6.21
CA LYS A 310 23.45 13.31 -6.70
C LYS A 310 23.28 13.19 -8.22
N ASN A 311 22.03 13.21 -8.67
CA ASN A 311 21.62 13.21 -10.09
C ASN A 311 22.01 11.96 -10.89
N GLN A 312 22.44 10.87 -10.25
CA GLN A 312 22.63 9.60 -10.94
C GLN A 312 21.29 8.90 -11.13
N LYS A 313 20.97 8.57 -12.38
CA LYS A 313 19.77 7.81 -12.72
C LYS A 313 20.06 6.32 -12.59
N ILE A 314 19.34 5.64 -11.69
CA ILE A 314 19.42 4.19 -11.51
C ILE A 314 18.40 3.56 -12.43
N GLU A 315 18.81 2.73 -13.39
CA GLU A 315 17.89 2.05 -14.30
C GLU A 315 17.92 0.53 -14.12
N LYS A 316 19.05 -0.03 -13.68
CA LYS A 316 19.25 -1.49 -13.64
C LYS A 316 19.71 -1.96 -12.27
N ILE A 317 19.27 -3.16 -11.89
CA ILE A 317 19.64 -3.81 -10.62
C ILE A 317 21.18 -3.95 -10.47
N LYS A 318 21.89 -4.19 -11.58
CA LYS A 318 23.36 -4.32 -11.57
C LYS A 318 24.07 -3.06 -11.05
N GLU A 319 23.48 -1.88 -11.20
CA GLU A 319 24.05 -0.60 -10.77
C GLU A 319 24.01 -0.43 -9.25
N ILE A 320 23.12 -1.15 -8.56
CA ILE A 320 22.97 -1.07 -7.11
C ILE A 320 23.46 -2.31 -6.38
N LYS A 321 23.73 -3.41 -7.10
CA LYS A 321 23.97 -4.75 -6.52
C LYS A 321 25.10 -4.75 -5.48
N GLU A 322 26.22 -4.11 -5.80
CA GLU A 322 27.38 -4.02 -4.90
C GLU A 322 27.16 -3.02 -3.75
N LYS A 323 26.19 -2.13 -3.89
CA LYS A 323 25.83 -1.08 -2.93
C LYS A 323 24.73 -1.48 -1.95
N ILE A 324 24.09 -2.64 -2.13
CA ILE A 324 23.03 -3.14 -1.23
C ILE A 324 23.48 -3.13 0.25
N PRO A 325 24.67 -3.64 0.62
CA PRO A 325 25.11 -3.61 2.02
C PRO A 325 25.26 -2.18 2.58
N GLU A 326 25.67 -1.22 1.73
CA GLU A 326 25.78 0.19 2.13
C GLU A 326 24.40 0.80 2.41
N PHE A 327 23.38 0.45 1.60
CA PHE A 327 21.99 0.84 1.83
C PHE A 327 21.42 0.24 3.12
N GLU A 328 21.66 -1.06 3.37
CA GLU A 328 21.23 -1.73 4.61
C GLU A 328 21.80 -1.05 5.86
N ILE A 329 23.12 -0.77 5.86
CA ILE A 329 23.78 -0.06 6.95
C ILE A 329 23.19 1.34 7.12
N TYR A 330 23.04 2.08 6.02
CA TYR A 330 22.49 3.43 6.07
C TYR A 330 21.09 3.46 6.68
N PHE A 331 20.19 2.57 6.25
CA PHE A 331 18.81 2.53 6.75
C PHE A 331 18.70 2.02 8.18
N ARG A 332 19.54 1.06 8.57
CA ARG A 332 19.62 0.58 9.96
C ARG A 332 20.06 1.69 10.92
N ASP A 333 21.01 2.51 10.50
CA ASP A 333 21.61 3.56 11.32
C ASP A 333 20.81 4.89 11.21
N LEU A 334 19.84 4.96 10.30
CA LEU A 334 18.93 6.09 10.13
C LEU A 334 18.02 6.22 11.37
N SER A 335 18.34 7.20 12.22
CA SER A 335 17.61 7.46 13.47
C SER A 335 16.30 8.21 13.18
N ILE A 336 15.18 7.48 13.07
CA ILE A 336 13.83 8.02 12.76
C ILE A 336 12.70 7.35 13.51
#